data_AF-A0A8H7F9C8-F1
#
_entry.id   AF-A0A8H7F9C8-F1
#
_cell.length_a   1.000
_cell.length_b   1.000
_cell.length_c   1.000
_cell.angle_alpha   90.00
_cell.angle_beta   90.00
_cell.angle_gamma   90.00
#
_symmetry.space_group_name_H-M   'P 1'
#
loop_
_entity.id
_entity.type
_entity.pdbx_description
1 polymer ?
#
loop_
_entity_poly.entity_id
_entity_poly.type
_entity_poly.pdbx_seq_one_letter_code
_entity_poly.pdbx_strand_id
1 'polypeptide(L)'
;MDLIDRTVNLLLSRLVTPPPSGEVDAVIDKVVTATLQYAITKHEGDNSLWANDICALHDPDLCPLLPSMSRRVVEESDELDGQSPAFLQCAAIRDHYVQAYRRGEFSPKLMDVLNTGTSWPRLFLETPDLETVPRSITSPLRVWIYSILDDSLGLPIAEQDAVEVASVAEISTRKDEGAIGNNGGGAEDELIDEIEVDSEEEKVDFLAPLKGELQRLHISDDNLATDAPASAVSQRSNRVGTPTITEYLRRGTRIASEIIPVPPLHELLSSISLAVSDDPDEDDIISLAQKSPEDRFTVFLRILDSDLPSVRRLPSDLLQPVLAVRWIVSRLHQRAVETGSSDKEKEKWTTHEAKCFLAAVLSWPDLPRATNDFPPIQDRNVQLSAQLLATLDSINHLAQALLLTKLIPPVSHRLSFKLLHSYLSRHLSFTYDIIGAEVWDACRDGLVESYREDRGKKQKNTQKNAGTTPAPRQKLLKKNTGTLSAFSLLAELDA
;
A
#
# COMPACT_ATOMS: atom_id res chain seq x y z
N MET A 1 -10.08 33.15 22.99
CA MET A 1 -10.45 33.49 24.38
C MET A 1 -11.97 33.46 24.51
N ASP A 2 -12.70 34.50 24.10
CA ASP A 2 -14.16 34.63 24.34
C ASP A 2 -15.05 33.44 23.92
N LEU A 3 -14.74 32.77 22.79
CA LEU A 3 -15.52 31.62 22.31
C LEU A 3 -15.22 30.34 23.12
N ILE A 4 -13.96 30.14 23.51
CA ILE A 4 -13.52 28.98 24.29
C ILE A 4 -14.08 29.11 25.71
N ASP A 5 -13.99 30.29 26.31
CA ASP A 5 -14.57 30.59 27.62
C ASP A 5 -16.07 30.32 27.64
N ARG A 6 -16.81 30.80 26.63
CA ARG A 6 -18.26 30.54 26.53
C ARG A 6 -18.57 29.06 26.34
N THR A 7 -17.77 28.33 25.56
CA THR A 7 -18.00 26.90 25.27
C THR A 7 -17.70 26.03 26.49
N VAL A 8 -16.60 26.29 27.19
CA VAL A 8 -16.23 25.60 28.44
C VAL A 8 -17.27 25.89 29.52
N ASN A 9 -17.68 27.15 29.70
CA ASN A 9 -18.74 27.51 30.63
C ASN A 9 -20.09 26.85 30.27
N LEU A 10 -20.45 26.76 28.98
CA LEU A 10 -21.65 26.06 28.53
C LEU A 10 -21.59 24.56 28.80
N LEU A 11 -20.44 23.92 28.59
CA LEU A 11 -20.25 22.49 28.84
C LEU A 11 -20.27 22.18 30.34
N LEU A 12 -19.61 23.00 31.15
CA LEU A 12 -19.54 22.83 32.60
C LEU A 12 -20.85 23.21 33.31
N SER A 13 -21.68 24.10 32.72
CA SER A 13 -23.00 24.44 33.26
C SER A 13 -24.00 23.26 33.28
N ARG A 14 -23.69 22.16 32.57
CA ARG A 14 -24.51 20.94 32.55
C ARG A 14 -24.18 19.98 33.70
N LEU A 15 -23.16 20.25 34.50
CA LEU A 15 -22.79 19.43 35.65
C LEU A 15 -23.67 19.78 36.85
N VAL A 16 -24.12 18.76 37.59
CA VAL A 16 -25.01 18.91 38.77
C VAL A 16 -24.35 19.72 39.89
N THR A 17 -23.01 19.72 39.95
CA THR A 17 -22.23 20.56 40.84
C THR A 17 -21.22 21.33 39.98
N PRO A 18 -21.33 22.67 39.85
CA PRO A 18 -20.37 23.42 39.07
C PRO A 18 -19.00 23.37 39.76
N PRO A 19 -17.91 23.14 39.00
CA PRO A 19 -16.56 23.16 39.56
C PRO A 19 -16.22 24.56 40.12
N PRO A 20 -15.34 24.64 41.14
CA PRO A 20 -14.87 25.92 41.66
C PRO A 20 -14.22 26.76 40.56
N SER A 21 -14.37 28.09 40.61
CA SER A 21 -13.96 28.98 39.52
C SER A 21 -12.50 28.82 39.07
N GLY A 22 -11.59 28.53 40.00
CA GLY A 22 -10.18 28.29 39.67
C GLY A 22 -9.92 27.01 38.85
N GLU A 23 -10.79 26.00 38.95
CA GLU A 23 -10.71 24.81 38.08
C GLU A 23 -11.24 25.10 36.67
N VAL A 24 -12.24 25.98 36.55
CA VAL A 24 -12.75 26.44 35.24
C VAL A 24 -11.66 27.19 34.49
N ASP A 25 -10.98 28.13 35.15
CA ASP A 25 -9.87 28.89 34.56
C ASP A 25 -8.72 27.97 34.17
N ALA A 26 -8.38 26.98 35.01
CA ALA A 26 -7.35 25.99 34.68
C ALA A 26 -7.72 25.09 33.49
N VAL A 27 -9.00 24.77 33.30
CA VAL A 27 -9.49 24.03 32.13
C VAL A 27 -9.44 24.90 30.88
N ILE A 28 -9.86 26.16 30.98
CA ILE A 28 -9.76 27.14 29.89
C ILE A 28 -8.32 27.29 29.45
N ASP A 29 -7.39 27.55 30.38
CA ASP A 29 -5.96 27.71 30.07
C ASP A 29 -5.40 26.45 29.42
N LYS A 30 -5.72 25.25 29.94
CA LYS A 30 -5.30 23.99 29.30
C LYS A 30 -5.84 23.84 27.89
N VAL A 31 -7.11 24.16 27.67
CA VAL A 31 -7.71 24.10 26.32
C VAL A 31 -7.09 25.13 25.41
N VAL A 32 -6.84 26.36 25.87
CA VAL A 32 -6.19 27.42 25.10
C VAL A 32 -4.75 27.04 24.77
N THR A 33 -3.95 26.61 25.74
CA THR A 33 -2.56 26.18 25.51
C THR A 33 -2.50 24.99 24.56
N ALA A 34 -3.38 23.99 24.72
CA ALA A 34 -3.45 22.85 23.82
C ALA A 34 -3.92 23.26 22.41
N THR A 35 -4.86 24.20 22.29
CA THR A 35 -5.35 24.66 20.97
C THR A 35 -4.40 25.64 20.29
N LEU A 36 -3.60 26.41 21.04
CA LEU A 36 -2.57 27.29 20.49
C LEU A 36 -1.46 26.51 19.78
N GLN A 37 -1.18 25.28 20.20
CA GLN A 37 -0.28 24.38 19.47
C GLN A 37 -0.79 24.02 18.06
N TYR A 38 -2.09 24.21 17.81
CA TYR A 38 -2.73 24.04 16.50
C TYR A 38 -3.18 25.37 15.89
N ALA A 39 -2.82 26.50 16.50
CA ALA A 39 -3.19 27.81 15.98
C ALA A 39 -2.38 28.08 14.72
N ILE A 40 -3.08 28.16 13.60
CA ILE A 40 -2.46 28.52 12.34
C ILE A 40 -2.23 30.02 12.35
N THR A 41 -0.97 30.44 12.18
CA THR A 41 -0.60 31.85 12.12
C THR A 41 -1.36 32.53 11.00
N LYS A 42 -2.13 33.57 11.35
CA LYS A 42 -2.87 34.36 10.37
C LYS A 42 -1.86 35.05 9.46
N HIS A 43 -1.93 34.77 8.16
CA HIS A 43 -1.10 35.46 7.19
C HIS A 43 -1.56 36.93 7.05
N GLU A 44 -0.64 37.88 7.16
CA GLU A 44 -0.87 39.31 6.94
C GLU A 44 -0.67 39.64 5.44
N GLY A 45 -1.51 39.08 4.56
CA GLY A 45 -1.43 39.24 3.10
C GLY A 45 -2.79 39.28 2.39
N ASP A 46 -2.75 39.42 1.06
CA ASP A 46 -3.90 39.61 0.15
C ASP A 46 -4.93 38.47 0.23
N ASN A 47 -6.01 38.62 1.00
CA ASN A 47 -7.27 37.82 1.01
C ASN A 47 -7.19 36.27 0.99
N SER A 48 -6.01 35.65 0.89
CA SER A 48 -5.79 34.22 0.99
C SER A 48 -5.67 33.87 2.47
N LEU A 49 -6.29 32.77 2.87
CA LEU A 49 -6.19 32.26 4.23
C LEU A 49 -4.77 31.80 4.59
N TRP A 50 -3.89 31.61 3.58
CA TRP A 50 -2.59 30.99 3.68
C TRP A 50 -1.52 31.85 2.99
N ALA A 51 -0.30 31.83 3.51
CA ALA A 51 0.84 32.59 2.99
C ALA A 51 1.28 32.15 1.59
N ASN A 52 1.04 30.89 1.26
CA ASN A 52 1.49 30.26 0.04
C ASN A 52 0.55 29.08 -0.25
N ASP A 53 0.48 28.72 -1.53
CA ASP A 53 -0.25 27.53 -1.98
C ASP A 53 0.42 26.22 -1.52
N ILE A 54 1.58 26.33 -0.85
CA ILE A 54 2.49 25.24 -0.50
C ILE A 54 2.17 24.60 0.86
N CYS A 55 1.90 25.36 1.90
CA CYS A 55 1.47 24.75 3.16
C CYS A 55 0.67 25.76 3.94
N ALA A 56 -0.49 25.31 4.44
CA ALA A 56 -1.28 26.11 5.35
C ALA A 56 -0.55 26.35 6.69
N LEU A 57 0.38 25.46 7.06
CA LEU A 57 0.95 25.39 8.41
C LEU A 57 2.43 25.78 8.49
N HIS A 58 3.19 25.62 7.42
CA HIS A 58 4.64 25.81 7.43
C HIS A 58 5.06 26.76 6.32
N ASP A 59 6.14 27.49 6.54
CA ASP A 59 6.87 28.13 5.45
C ASP A 59 7.29 27.04 4.42
N PRO A 60 7.21 27.30 3.09
CA PRO A 60 7.68 26.38 2.06
C PRO A 60 9.04 25.77 2.37
N ASP A 61 9.98 26.57 2.87
CA ASP A 61 11.35 26.13 3.16
C ASP A 61 11.44 25.26 4.42
N LEU A 62 10.42 25.33 5.29
CA LEU A 62 10.31 24.54 6.52
C LEU A 62 9.36 23.35 6.38
N CYS A 63 8.68 23.20 5.24
CA CYS A 63 7.65 22.19 5.06
C CYS A 63 8.30 20.81 4.84
N PRO A 64 8.13 19.84 5.76
CA PRO A 64 8.76 18.51 5.64
C PRO A 64 8.23 17.70 4.45
N LEU A 65 7.10 18.10 3.87
CA LEU A 65 6.54 17.50 2.67
C LEU A 65 7.48 17.68 1.46
N LEU A 66 8.06 18.88 1.29
CA LEU A 66 8.84 19.19 0.09
C LEU A 66 10.10 18.32 -0.01
N PRO A 67 10.95 18.18 1.02
CA PRO A 67 12.10 17.28 0.97
C PRO A 67 11.72 15.84 0.59
N SER A 68 10.60 15.33 1.13
CA SER A 68 10.15 13.97 0.83
C SER A 68 9.73 13.74 -0.62
N MET A 69 9.29 14.79 -1.33
CA MET A 69 8.84 14.73 -2.73
C MET A 69 9.83 15.36 -3.72
N SER A 70 10.93 15.95 -3.25
CA SER A 70 11.87 16.72 -4.09
C SER A 70 13.19 16.00 -4.32
N ARG A 71 13.33 14.72 -3.95
CA ARG A 71 14.64 14.05 -4.01
C ARG A 71 15.21 14.04 -5.43
N ARG A 72 14.39 13.73 -6.44
CA ARG A 72 14.75 13.86 -7.86
C ARG A 72 15.10 15.29 -8.28
N VAL A 73 14.37 16.28 -7.77
CA VAL A 73 14.63 17.71 -8.08
C VAL A 73 16.00 18.14 -7.54
N VAL A 74 16.36 17.67 -6.34
CA VAL A 74 17.64 17.96 -5.71
C VAL A 74 18.78 17.33 -6.50
N GLU A 75 18.64 16.07 -6.93
CA GLU A 75 19.63 15.38 -7.77
C GLU A 75 19.96 16.16 -9.05
N GLU A 76 18.94 16.59 -9.79
CA GLU A 76 19.11 17.34 -11.04
C GLU A 76 19.65 18.77 -10.82
N SER A 77 19.49 19.32 -9.61
CA SER A 77 19.95 20.68 -9.30
C SER A 77 21.48 20.77 -9.14
N ASP A 78 22.12 19.66 -8.77
CA ASP A 78 23.56 19.59 -8.54
C ASP A 78 24.35 19.61 -9.86
N GLU A 79 23.70 19.38 -11.01
CA GLU A 79 24.39 19.14 -12.27
C GLU A 79 24.74 20.37 -13.12
N LEU A 80 24.00 21.51 -13.08
CA LEU A 80 24.36 22.79 -13.77
C LEU A 80 23.29 23.90 -13.56
N ASP A 81 23.67 25.07 -13.02
CA ASP A 81 22.95 26.38 -12.97
C ASP A 81 21.43 26.43 -12.67
N GLY A 82 20.79 25.34 -12.26
CA GLY A 82 19.36 25.28 -11.88
C GLY A 82 18.37 25.59 -13.02
N GLN A 83 18.82 25.56 -14.28
CA GLN A 83 18.00 25.88 -15.46
C GLN A 83 18.00 24.75 -16.52
N SER A 84 18.46 23.55 -16.18
CA SER A 84 18.36 22.42 -17.10
C SER A 84 16.89 22.09 -17.39
N PRO A 85 16.53 21.70 -18.63
CA PRO A 85 15.19 21.22 -18.96
C PRO A 85 14.73 20.08 -18.03
N ALA A 86 15.63 19.17 -17.66
CA ALA A 86 15.36 18.07 -16.74
C ALA A 86 15.00 18.56 -15.32
N PHE A 87 15.71 19.55 -14.79
CA PHE A 87 15.39 20.15 -13.50
C PHE A 87 13.98 20.78 -13.49
N LEU A 88 13.65 21.56 -14.53
CA LEU A 88 12.31 22.15 -14.68
C LEU A 88 11.22 21.07 -14.78
N GLN A 89 11.54 19.97 -15.45
CA GLN A 89 10.67 18.81 -15.61
C GLN A 89 10.37 18.14 -14.26
N CYS A 90 11.41 17.81 -13.49
CA CYS A 90 11.27 17.22 -12.16
C CYS A 90 10.51 18.14 -11.20
N ALA A 91 10.76 19.46 -11.25
CA ALA A 91 10.03 20.44 -10.44
C ALA A 91 8.52 20.44 -10.77
N ALA A 92 8.17 20.40 -12.06
CA ALA A 92 6.77 20.31 -12.49
C ALA A 92 6.10 19.00 -12.05
N ILE A 93 6.82 17.87 -12.12
CA ILE A 93 6.33 16.56 -11.64
C ILE A 93 6.03 16.63 -10.15
N ARG A 94 7.00 17.08 -9.35
CA ARG A 94 6.84 17.29 -7.90
C ARG A 94 5.58 18.10 -7.62
N ASP A 95 5.39 19.22 -8.31
CA ASP A 95 4.26 20.11 -8.07
C ASP A 95 2.91 19.42 -8.34
N HIS A 96 2.82 18.53 -9.34
CA HIS A 96 1.62 17.72 -9.58
C HIS A 96 1.31 16.76 -8.41
N TYR A 97 2.30 16.03 -7.90
CA TYR A 97 2.11 15.11 -6.77
C TYR A 97 1.77 15.84 -5.48
N VAL A 98 2.44 16.96 -5.22
CA VAL A 98 2.18 17.85 -4.10
C VAL A 98 0.72 18.35 -4.14
N GLN A 99 0.26 18.82 -5.31
CA GLN A 99 -1.14 19.23 -5.48
C GLN A 99 -2.13 18.08 -5.29
N ALA A 100 -1.82 16.89 -5.82
CA ALA A 100 -2.65 15.70 -5.64
C ALA A 100 -2.78 15.32 -4.16
N TYR A 101 -1.68 15.37 -3.40
CA TYR A 101 -1.69 15.13 -1.95
C TYR A 101 -2.55 16.15 -1.20
N ARG A 102 -2.39 17.44 -1.49
CA ARG A 102 -3.20 18.50 -0.86
C ARG A 102 -4.70 18.39 -1.16
N ARG A 103 -5.06 17.90 -2.34
CA ARG A 103 -6.46 17.64 -2.73
C ARG A 103 -7.04 16.36 -2.10
N GLY A 104 -6.24 15.58 -1.38
CA GLY A 104 -6.63 14.26 -0.87
C GLY A 104 -6.73 13.21 -1.97
N GLU A 105 -6.16 13.46 -3.14
CA GLU A 105 -6.11 12.53 -4.27
C GLU A 105 -4.88 11.61 -4.16
N PHE A 106 -3.86 11.94 -3.37
CA PHE A 106 -2.69 11.08 -3.12
C PHE A 106 -2.71 10.51 -1.70
N SER A 107 -2.65 9.18 -1.57
CA SER A 107 -2.80 8.48 -0.29
C SER A 107 -1.62 8.75 0.65
N PRO A 108 -1.87 9.00 1.95
CA PRO A 108 -0.81 9.06 2.96
C PRO A 108 0.06 7.80 3.01
N LYS A 109 -0.46 6.63 2.64
CA LYS A 109 0.34 5.39 2.60
C LYS A 109 1.44 5.42 1.55
N LEU A 110 1.27 6.20 0.47
CA LEU A 110 2.33 6.42 -0.51
C LEU A 110 3.38 7.40 0.02
N MET A 111 3.02 8.28 0.95
CA MET A 111 3.99 9.13 1.65
C MET A 111 4.91 8.34 2.55
N ASP A 112 4.43 7.25 3.18
CA ASP A 112 5.30 6.37 3.98
C ASP A 112 6.45 5.80 3.12
N VAL A 113 6.15 5.43 1.87
CA VAL A 113 7.13 4.93 0.90
C VAL A 113 8.15 6.02 0.55
N LEU A 114 7.69 7.25 0.27
CA LEU A 114 8.55 8.38 -0.10
C LEU A 114 9.41 8.91 1.08
N ASN A 115 8.85 8.86 2.29
CA ASN A 115 9.49 9.42 3.47
C ASN A 115 10.49 8.46 4.09
N THR A 116 10.03 7.24 4.43
CA THR A 116 10.82 6.28 5.22
C THR A 116 11.26 5.06 4.43
N GLY A 117 10.83 4.90 3.17
CA GLY A 117 11.13 3.69 2.39
C GLY A 117 10.41 2.46 2.95
N THR A 118 9.30 2.67 3.67
CA THR A 118 8.52 1.58 4.27
C THR A 118 7.13 1.51 3.67
N SER A 119 6.58 0.31 3.65
CA SER A 119 5.23 0.07 3.17
C SER A 119 4.49 -0.85 4.11
N TRP A 120 3.26 -0.46 4.46
CA TRP A 120 2.35 -1.22 5.30
C TRP A 120 1.09 -1.58 4.51
N PRO A 121 1.17 -2.63 3.65
CA PRO A 121 -0.01 -3.17 3.00
C PRO A 121 -1.09 -3.53 4.02
N ARG A 122 -2.35 -3.45 3.60
CA ARG A 122 -3.46 -3.73 4.51
C ARG A 122 -3.35 -5.15 5.07
N LEU A 123 -3.31 -5.25 6.39
CA LEU A 123 -3.27 -6.52 7.11
C LEU A 123 -4.69 -7.05 7.27
N PHE A 124 -4.89 -8.33 7.00
CA PHE A 124 -6.20 -8.99 7.09
C PHE A 124 -6.17 -10.17 8.05
N LEU A 125 -7.36 -10.55 8.50
CA LEU A 125 -7.63 -11.80 9.20
C LEU A 125 -7.75 -12.98 8.22
N GLU A 126 -6.82 -13.09 7.27
CA GLU A 126 -6.71 -14.25 6.40
C GLU A 126 -6.24 -15.51 7.16
N THR A 127 -6.48 -16.68 6.58
CA THR A 127 -6.04 -17.96 7.14
C THR A 127 -4.51 -17.96 7.25
N PRO A 128 -3.92 -18.20 8.44
CA PRO A 128 -2.48 -18.12 8.65
C PRO A 128 -1.67 -19.16 7.85
N ASP A 129 -2.34 -20.23 7.40
CA ASP A 129 -1.76 -21.31 6.60
C ASP A 129 -1.64 -20.96 5.11
N LEU A 130 -2.34 -19.91 4.67
CA LEU A 130 -2.25 -19.42 3.30
C LEU A 130 -1.18 -18.33 3.20
N GLU A 131 -0.55 -18.27 2.03
CA GLU A 131 0.29 -17.14 1.70
C GLU A 131 -0.54 -15.85 1.71
N THR A 132 0.01 -14.80 2.31
CA THR A 132 -0.73 -13.57 2.51
C THR A 132 -1.08 -12.87 1.20
N VAL A 133 -2.26 -12.28 1.14
CA VAL A 133 -2.76 -11.57 -0.06
C VAL A 133 -1.82 -10.45 -0.51
N PRO A 134 -1.27 -9.61 0.40
CA PRO A 134 -0.24 -8.64 0.04
C PRO A 134 0.92 -9.25 -0.76
N ARG A 135 1.43 -10.40 -0.33
CA ARG A 135 2.56 -11.06 -0.97
C ARG A 135 2.18 -11.70 -2.31
N SER A 136 1.09 -12.44 -2.31
CA SER A 136 0.72 -13.33 -3.41
C SER A 136 -0.03 -12.66 -4.57
N ILE A 137 -0.82 -11.63 -4.31
CA ILE A 137 -1.71 -11.03 -5.32
C ILE A 137 -1.28 -9.61 -5.68
N THR A 138 -0.93 -8.81 -4.68
CA THR A 138 -0.74 -7.36 -4.88
C THR A 138 0.71 -6.92 -4.88
N SER A 139 1.66 -7.80 -4.54
CA SER A 139 3.10 -7.50 -4.59
C SER A 139 3.54 -6.98 -5.96
N PRO A 140 3.14 -7.60 -7.09
CA PRO A 140 3.55 -7.09 -8.41
C PRO A 140 3.06 -5.66 -8.68
N LEU A 141 1.86 -5.29 -8.22
CA LEU A 141 1.35 -3.91 -8.37
C LEU A 141 2.15 -2.92 -7.52
N ARG A 142 2.58 -3.33 -6.31
CA ARG A 142 3.36 -2.48 -5.43
C ARG A 142 4.75 -2.22 -5.98
N VAL A 143 5.40 -3.23 -6.58
CA VAL A 143 6.68 -3.04 -7.28
C VAL A 143 6.55 -1.95 -8.36
N TRP A 144 5.51 -2.02 -9.20
CA TRP A 144 5.22 -0.96 -10.17
C TRP A 144 5.01 0.41 -9.52
N ILE A 145 4.24 0.48 -8.43
CA ILE A 145 4.03 1.72 -7.68
C ILE A 145 5.36 2.30 -7.21
N TYR A 146 6.24 1.48 -6.62
CA TYR A 146 7.54 1.92 -6.11
C TYR A 146 8.42 2.44 -7.25
N SER A 147 8.52 1.72 -8.37
CA SER A 147 9.30 2.15 -9.53
C SER A 147 8.78 3.45 -10.14
N ILE A 148 7.46 3.63 -10.23
CA ILE A 148 6.85 4.89 -10.72
C ILE A 148 7.17 6.06 -9.79
N LEU A 149 7.09 5.84 -8.47
CA LEU A 149 7.41 6.87 -7.48
C LEU A 149 8.90 7.20 -7.45
N ASP A 150 9.78 6.22 -7.63
CA ASP A 150 11.22 6.45 -7.71
C ASP A 150 11.62 7.24 -8.96
N ASP A 151 11.05 6.89 -10.12
CA ASP A 151 11.22 7.64 -11.36
C ASP A 151 10.73 9.09 -11.22
N SER A 152 9.57 9.28 -10.59
CA SER A 152 8.91 10.59 -10.51
C SER A 152 9.49 11.53 -9.44
N LEU A 153 9.73 11.00 -8.23
CA LEU A 153 10.03 11.78 -7.03
C LEU A 153 11.33 11.34 -6.34
N GLY A 154 11.74 10.10 -6.58
CA GLY A 154 12.92 9.48 -5.97
C GLY A 154 12.62 8.87 -4.60
N LEU A 155 13.03 7.62 -4.38
CA LEU A 155 12.85 6.91 -3.11
C LEU A 155 14.07 7.00 -2.19
N PRO A 156 13.90 6.97 -0.85
CA PRO A 156 15.04 6.92 0.05
C PRO A 156 15.90 5.67 -0.22
N ILE A 157 17.23 5.83 -0.19
CA ILE A 157 18.19 4.73 -0.26
C ILE A 157 18.58 4.34 1.17
N ALA A 158 18.60 3.05 1.47
CA ALA A 158 19.00 2.56 2.78
C ALA A 158 20.49 2.84 3.03
N GLU A 159 20.83 3.44 4.18
CA GLU A 159 22.21 3.81 4.53
C GLU A 159 23.18 2.62 4.60
N GLN A 160 22.67 1.42 4.87
CA GLN A 160 23.48 0.19 4.88
C GLN A 160 24.13 -0.10 3.51
N ASP A 161 23.43 0.18 2.42
CA ASP A 161 23.96 -0.05 1.07
C ASP A 161 24.98 1.04 0.69
N ALA A 162 24.83 2.25 1.22
CA ALA A 162 25.73 3.38 0.92
C ALA A 162 27.16 3.16 1.47
N VAL A 163 27.29 2.49 2.62
CA VAL A 163 28.60 2.19 3.23
C VAL A 163 29.34 1.07 2.50
N GLU A 164 28.62 0.04 2.04
CA GLU A 164 29.24 -1.05 1.30
C GLU A 164 29.80 -0.58 -0.05
N VAL A 165 29.04 0.22 -0.82
CA VAL A 165 29.51 0.69 -2.14
C VAL A 165 30.65 1.70 -2.03
N ALA A 166 30.62 2.60 -1.04
CA ALA A 166 31.72 3.53 -0.79
C ALA A 166 33.03 2.79 -0.43
N SER A 167 32.94 1.72 0.36
CA SER A 167 34.12 0.92 0.75
C SER A 167 34.76 0.17 -0.43
N VAL A 168 33.95 -0.29 -1.40
CA VAL A 168 34.46 -0.98 -2.62
C VAL A 168 35.09 0.00 -3.62
N ALA A 169 34.56 1.22 -3.72
CA ALA A 169 35.12 2.26 -4.57
C ALA A 169 36.48 2.79 -4.05
N GLU A 170 36.69 2.87 -2.74
CA GLU A 170 37.96 3.29 -2.14
C GLU A 170 39.08 2.24 -2.24
N ILE A 171 38.74 0.94 -2.31
CA ILE A 171 39.74 -0.13 -2.47
C ILE A 171 40.30 -0.18 -3.91
N SER A 172 39.55 0.31 -4.90
CA SER A 172 39.95 0.27 -6.31
C SER A 172 40.91 1.41 -6.72
N THR A 173 41.21 2.38 -5.85
CA THR A 173 42.10 3.52 -6.15
C THR A 173 43.50 3.42 -5.52
N ARG A 174 43.90 2.25 -4.98
CA ARG A 174 45.25 2.02 -4.40
C ARG A 174 46.04 0.85 -5.00
N LYS A 175 45.90 0.58 -6.30
CA LYS A 175 46.79 -0.35 -7.03
C LYS A 175 47.28 0.25 -8.34
N ASP A 176 48.20 1.20 -8.26
CA ASP A 176 49.31 1.22 -9.20
C ASP A 176 50.47 2.05 -8.60
N GLU A 177 51.52 1.34 -8.15
CA GLU A 177 52.93 1.66 -8.40
C GLU A 177 53.83 0.77 -7.51
N GLY A 178 54.41 -0.26 -8.14
CA GLY A 178 55.72 -0.79 -7.76
C GLY A 178 55.77 -2.03 -6.86
N ALA A 179 55.98 -3.21 -7.46
CA ALA A 179 57.17 -4.04 -7.19
C ALA A 179 57.14 -5.37 -7.95
N ILE A 180 58.16 -5.53 -8.79
CA ILE A 180 58.61 -6.76 -9.44
C ILE A 180 59.12 -7.73 -8.35
N GLY A 181 58.67 -8.98 -8.33
CA GLY A 181 59.17 -9.97 -7.36
C GLY A 181 58.56 -11.36 -7.50
N ASN A 182 58.87 -12.03 -8.61
CA ASN A 182 58.55 -13.43 -8.87
C ASN A 182 59.39 -14.38 -7.99
N ASN A 183 58.75 -15.17 -7.12
CA ASN A 183 59.04 -16.59 -6.76
C ASN A 183 58.76 -16.90 -5.29
N GLY A 184 58.12 -18.05 -5.05
CA GLY A 184 58.27 -18.81 -3.81
C GLY A 184 56.95 -19.35 -3.29
N GLY A 185 56.71 -20.65 -3.49
CA GLY A 185 55.54 -21.35 -2.96
C GLY A 185 55.55 -21.48 -1.44
N GLY A 186 54.36 -21.69 -0.89
CA GLY A 186 54.12 -22.03 0.50
C GLY A 186 52.62 -22.21 0.70
N ALA A 187 52.19 -23.48 0.76
CA ALA A 187 50.85 -23.84 1.22
C ALA A 187 50.84 -23.67 2.74
N GLU A 188 50.07 -22.73 3.25
CA GLU A 188 49.78 -22.62 4.68
C GLU A 188 48.30 -22.26 4.87
N ASP A 189 47.71 -22.93 5.86
CA ASP A 189 46.29 -23.09 6.12
C ASP A 189 45.56 -21.77 6.37
N GLU A 190 44.42 -21.60 5.68
CA GLU A 190 43.45 -20.53 5.92
C GLU A 190 42.69 -20.87 7.22
N LEU A 191 43.25 -20.44 8.35
CA LEU A 191 42.61 -20.48 9.66
C LEU A 191 41.42 -19.52 9.66
N ILE A 192 40.22 -20.09 9.70
CA ILE A 192 38.98 -19.38 10.03
C ILE A 192 39.14 -18.85 11.46
N ASP A 193 39.16 -17.54 11.60
CA ASP A 193 39.11 -16.88 12.91
C ASP A 193 37.68 -17.04 13.45
N GLU A 194 37.45 -18.14 14.18
CA GLU A 194 36.25 -18.35 14.98
C GLU A 194 36.23 -17.29 16.09
N ILE A 195 35.60 -16.15 15.80
CA ILE A 195 35.20 -15.20 16.84
C ILE A 195 34.09 -15.88 17.64
N GLU A 196 34.49 -16.63 18.68
CA GLU A 196 33.61 -16.99 19.79
C GLU A 196 33.19 -15.67 20.47
N VAL A 197 32.06 -15.10 20.04
CA VAL A 197 31.40 -14.02 20.78
C VAL A 197 30.71 -14.66 21.99
N ASP A 198 31.53 -14.97 22.99
CA ASP A 198 31.08 -15.23 24.34
C ASP A 198 30.76 -13.86 24.96
N SER A 199 29.49 -13.46 24.89
CA SER A 199 29.01 -12.25 25.56
C SER A 199 27.72 -12.55 26.30
N GLU A 200 27.90 -12.89 27.57
CA GLU A 200 26.89 -12.86 28.61
C GLU A 200 26.10 -11.54 28.57
N GLU A 201 24.77 -11.65 28.50
CA GLU A 201 23.77 -10.63 28.88
C GLU A 201 24.13 -9.14 28.61
N GLU A 202 24.51 -8.79 27.39
CA GLU A 202 24.56 -7.38 27.02
C GLU A 202 23.12 -6.88 26.82
N LYS A 203 22.60 -6.13 27.80
CA LYS A 203 21.35 -5.37 27.69
C LYS A 203 21.50 -4.39 26.53
N VAL A 204 21.08 -4.82 25.35
CA VAL A 204 20.92 -3.96 24.18
C VAL A 204 20.03 -2.78 24.60
N ASP A 205 20.63 -1.59 24.68
CA ASP A 205 19.88 -0.36 24.99
C ASP A 205 19.04 -0.01 23.77
N PHE A 206 17.83 -0.57 23.71
CA PHE A 206 16.85 -0.30 22.66
C PHE A 206 16.48 1.19 22.53
N LEU A 207 16.92 2.04 23.47
CA LEU A 207 16.71 3.48 23.44
C LEU A 207 17.94 4.27 22.95
N ALA A 208 19.06 3.61 22.62
CA ALA A 208 20.25 4.28 22.08
C ALA A 208 19.94 5.11 20.80
N PRO A 209 19.13 4.62 19.84
CA PRO A 209 18.74 5.44 18.68
C PRO A 209 17.94 6.69 19.08
N LEU A 210 17.04 6.56 20.06
CA LEU A 210 16.23 7.66 20.57
C LEU A 210 17.07 8.69 21.34
N LYS A 211 18.08 8.25 22.10
CA LYS A 211 19.01 9.15 22.80
C LYS A 211 19.86 9.96 21.82
N GLY A 212 20.32 9.34 20.73
CA GLY A 212 21.05 10.03 19.66
C GLY A 212 20.20 11.14 19.02
N GLU A 213 18.93 10.85 18.72
CA GLU A 213 18.04 11.82 18.09
C GLU A 213 17.60 12.94 19.06
N LEU A 214 17.43 12.62 20.34
CA LEU A 214 17.17 13.62 21.38
C LEU A 214 18.37 14.53 21.66
N GLN A 215 19.60 14.03 21.47
CA GLN A 215 20.80 14.86 21.54
C GLN A 215 20.93 15.79 20.32
N ARG A 216 20.52 15.34 19.13
CA ARG A 216 20.49 16.19 17.92
C ARG A 216 19.48 17.34 18.07
N LEU A 217 18.34 17.12 18.71
CA LEU A 217 17.34 18.15 18.99
C LEU A 217 17.78 19.20 20.01
N HIS A 218 18.71 18.88 20.92
CA HIS A 218 19.17 19.82 21.94
C HIS A 218 20.36 20.70 21.52
N ILE A 219 21.04 20.40 20.41
CA ILE A 219 22.18 21.20 19.92
C ILE A 219 21.71 22.51 19.24
N SER A 220 20.42 22.62 18.89
CA SER A 220 19.85 23.76 18.14
C SER A 220 19.52 25.01 18.97
N ASP A 221 19.56 24.97 20.31
CA ASP A 221 19.07 26.11 21.13
C ASP A 221 20.15 27.14 21.53
N ASP A 222 21.45 26.83 21.43
CA ASP A 222 22.52 27.72 21.93
C ASP A 222 23.29 28.51 20.85
N ASN A 223 22.94 28.40 19.57
CA ASN A 223 23.55 29.19 18.49
C ASN A 223 22.49 29.99 17.72
N LEU A 224 22.19 31.18 18.21
CA LEU A 224 21.46 32.23 17.50
C LEU A 224 22.32 32.81 16.35
N ALA A 225 22.46 32.05 15.27
CA ALA A 225 22.86 32.56 13.96
C ALA A 225 22.18 31.71 12.88
N THR A 226 21.26 32.37 12.16
CA THR A 226 20.69 32.15 10.81
C THR A 226 21.18 31.00 9.90
N ASP A 227 21.47 29.83 10.41
CA ASP A 227 21.75 28.65 9.60
C ASP A 227 20.51 27.77 9.48
N ALA A 228 20.15 27.46 8.23
CA ALA A 228 19.04 26.60 7.89
C ALA A 228 19.12 25.25 8.63
N PRO A 229 17.99 24.63 8.99
CA PRO A 229 17.98 23.40 9.79
C PRO A 229 18.88 22.33 9.14
N ALA A 230 19.84 21.81 9.92
CA ALA A 230 20.84 20.84 9.49
C ALA A 230 20.26 19.55 8.88
N SER A 231 18.98 19.26 9.13
CA SER A 231 18.22 18.17 8.50
C SER A 231 18.06 18.34 6.98
N ALA A 232 18.12 19.56 6.45
CA ALA A 232 18.04 19.84 5.01
C ALA A 232 19.40 19.71 4.30
N VAL A 233 20.53 19.85 5.03
CA VAL A 233 21.87 19.85 4.44
C VAL A 233 22.47 18.44 4.38
N SER A 234 22.07 17.54 5.28
CA SER A 234 22.58 16.16 5.33
C SER A 234 22.02 15.22 4.25
N GLN A 235 21.09 15.65 3.39
CA GLN A 235 20.48 14.82 2.34
C GLN A 235 21.11 15.02 0.94
N ARG A 236 22.16 15.83 0.81
CA ARG A 236 22.90 16.03 -0.45
C ARG A 236 23.87 14.88 -0.77
N SER A 237 23.39 13.64 -0.72
CA SER A 237 24.21 12.48 -1.10
C SER A 237 23.96 12.13 -2.57
N ASN A 238 25.02 12.14 -3.38
CA ASN A 238 25.05 11.45 -4.67
C ASN A 238 24.52 10.03 -4.43
N ARG A 239 23.33 9.72 -4.96
CA ARG A 239 22.66 8.45 -4.75
C ARG A 239 23.47 7.34 -5.41
N VAL A 240 24.20 6.58 -4.60
CA VAL A 240 24.92 5.39 -5.04
C VAL A 240 24.16 4.19 -4.47
N GLY A 241 23.33 3.55 -5.28
CA GLY A 241 22.57 2.35 -4.90
C GLY A 241 21.19 2.26 -5.54
N THR A 242 20.65 1.05 -5.61
CA THR A 242 19.26 0.83 -6.02
C THR A 242 18.35 1.03 -4.81
N PRO A 243 17.22 1.76 -4.96
CA PRO A 243 16.31 1.97 -3.85
C PRO A 243 15.68 0.64 -3.41
N THR A 244 15.48 0.48 -2.10
CA THR A 244 14.85 -0.68 -1.51
C THR A 244 13.68 -0.24 -0.62
N ILE A 245 12.62 -1.02 -0.59
CA ILE A 245 11.44 -0.78 0.26
C ILE A 245 11.30 -1.89 1.28
N THR A 246 11.13 -1.53 2.55
CA THR A 246 10.80 -2.49 3.61
C THR A 246 9.29 -2.65 3.73
N GLU A 247 8.77 -3.79 3.32
CA GLU A 247 7.35 -4.15 3.49
C GLU A 247 7.11 -4.88 4.81
N TYR A 248 6.11 -4.44 5.56
CA TYR A 248 5.67 -5.12 6.78
C TYR A 248 4.44 -5.98 6.49
N LEU A 249 4.66 -7.29 6.37
CA LEU A 249 3.65 -8.27 5.97
C LEU A 249 3.31 -9.21 7.12
N ARG A 250 2.04 -9.65 7.20
CA ARG A 250 1.67 -10.76 8.08
C ARG A 250 2.31 -12.06 7.56
N ARG A 251 2.84 -12.88 8.45
CA ARG A 251 3.29 -14.26 8.19
C ARG A 251 2.77 -15.15 9.34
N GLY A 252 1.71 -15.90 9.06
CA GLY A 252 1.00 -16.65 10.10
C GLY A 252 0.38 -15.73 11.16
N THR A 253 0.91 -15.76 12.38
CA THR A 253 0.43 -14.96 13.52
C THR A 253 1.27 -13.72 13.81
N ARG A 254 2.40 -13.50 13.11
CA ARG A 254 3.31 -12.37 13.34
C ARG A 254 3.39 -11.44 12.14
N ILE A 255 3.88 -10.23 12.37
CA ILE A 255 4.30 -9.29 11.30
C ILE A 255 5.80 -9.52 11.07
N ALA A 256 6.22 -9.58 9.81
CA ALA A 256 7.61 -9.73 9.40
C ALA A 256 7.94 -8.62 8.40
N SER A 257 9.17 -8.10 8.45
CA SER A 257 9.72 -7.23 7.42
C SER A 257 10.24 -8.06 6.24
N GLU A 258 10.04 -7.54 5.04
CA GLU A 258 10.54 -8.10 3.79
C GLU A 258 11.12 -6.94 2.97
N ILE A 259 12.38 -7.06 2.55
CA ILE A 259 13.05 -6.03 1.75
C ILE A 259 12.74 -6.32 0.28
N ILE A 260 12.20 -5.33 -0.41
CA ILE A 260 11.82 -5.39 -1.82
C ILE A 260 12.74 -4.45 -2.61
N PRO A 261 13.59 -4.96 -3.51
CA PRO A 261 14.36 -4.11 -4.41
C PRO A 261 13.41 -3.40 -5.39
N VAL A 262 13.63 -2.12 -5.63
CA VAL A 262 12.84 -1.34 -6.58
C VAL A 262 13.57 -1.34 -7.93
N PRO A 263 13.05 -2.07 -8.94
CA PRO A 263 13.67 -2.06 -10.26
C PRO A 263 13.46 -0.70 -10.93
N PRO A 264 14.38 -0.27 -11.81
CA PRO A 264 14.19 0.91 -12.64
C PRO A 264 12.90 0.81 -13.48
N LEU A 265 12.19 1.93 -13.65
CA LEU A 265 10.90 1.94 -14.35
C LEU A 265 11.02 1.46 -15.81
N HIS A 266 12.12 1.78 -16.50
CA HIS A 266 12.33 1.39 -17.90
C HIS A 266 12.39 -0.14 -18.11
N GLU A 267 12.93 -0.89 -17.14
CA GLU A 267 12.95 -2.37 -17.17
C GLU A 267 11.53 -2.93 -17.10
N LEU A 268 10.69 -2.35 -16.24
CA LEU A 268 9.29 -2.72 -16.11
C LEU A 268 8.48 -2.33 -17.35
N LEU A 269 8.68 -1.14 -17.92
CA LEU A 269 7.97 -0.70 -19.13
C LEU A 269 8.25 -1.63 -20.32
N SER A 270 9.48 -2.13 -20.42
CA SER A 270 9.85 -3.13 -21.42
C SER A 270 9.05 -4.43 -21.28
N SER A 271 8.70 -4.83 -20.05
CA SER A 271 7.94 -6.06 -19.79
C SER A 271 6.49 -5.98 -20.26
N ILE A 272 5.94 -4.79 -20.49
CA ILE A 272 4.57 -4.58 -20.99
C ILE A 272 4.53 -4.14 -22.46
N SER A 273 5.61 -4.41 -23.20
CA SER A 273 5.71 -4.14 -24.65
C SER A 273 5.39 -2.68 -25.01
N LEU A 274 5.77 -1.74 -24.14
CA LEU A 274 5.91 -0.35 -24.52
C LEU A 274 7.31 -0.22 -25.09
N ALA A 275 7.40 -0.11 -26.42
CA ALA A 275 8.66 0.16 -27.11
C ALA A 275 9.17 1.52 -26.59
N VAL A 276 10.22 1.47 -25.78
CA VAL A 276 11.15 2.60 -25.67
C VAL A 276 11.84 2.62 -27.03
N SER A 277 11.80 3.76 -27.73
CA SER A 277 12.45 3.82 -29.04
C SER A 277 13.94 3.60 -28.82
N ASP A 278 14.58 2.74 -29.63
CA ASP A 278 16.03 2.55 -29.57
C ASP A 278 16.78 3.82 -30.07
N ASP A 279 16.06 4.72 -30.74
CA ASP A 279 16.51 6.08 -31.04
C ASP A 279 15.98 7.01 -29.92
N PRO A 280 16.85 7.57 -29.05
CA PRO A 280 16.47 8.56 -28.07
C PRO A 280 16.18 9.89 -28.79
N ASP A 281 15.05 9.95 -29.48
CA ASP A 281 14.44 11.21 -29.87
C ASP A 281 14.13 12.00 -28.58
N GLU A 282 14.16 13.34 -28.64
CA GLU A 282 13.95 14.23 -27.49
C GLU A 282 12.66 13.95 -26.69
N ASP A 283 11.68 13.28 -27.31
CA ASP A 283 10.40 12.87 -26.70
C ASP A 283 10.51 11.68 -25.72
N ASP A 284 11.59 10.87 -25.77
CA ASP A 284 11.82 9.74 -24.85
C ASP A 284 12.35 10.16 -23.47
N ILE A 285 12.66 11.46 -23.30
CA ILE A 285 13.06 12.06 -22.02
C ILE A 285 11.82 12.40 -21.16
N ILE A 286 10.60 12.27 -21.71
CA ILE A 286 9.39 12.65 -20.97
C ILE A 286 9.03 11.58 -19.93
N SER A 287 9.25 11.87 -18.64
CA SER A 287 8.84 11.03 -17.52
C SER A 287 7.36 10.64 -17.63
N LEU A 288 7.05 9.40 -17.23
CA LEU A 288 5.71 8.84 -17.32
C LEU A 288 4.64 9.73 -16.66
N ALA A 289 4.98 10.43 -15.57
CA ALA A 289 4.07 11.32 -14.86
C ALA A 289 3.61 12.54 -15.68
N GLN A 290 4.37 12.92 -16.71
CA GLN A 290 4.07 14.06 -17.59
C GLN A 290 3.39 13.66 -18.90
N LYS A 291 3.37 12.37 -19.23
CA LYS A 291 2.65 11.89 -20.41
C LYS A 291 1.15 12.20 -20.30
N SER A 292 0.47 12.19 -21.44
CA SER A 292 -0.95 12.50 -21.48
C SER A 292 -1.75 11.56 -20.54
N PRO A 293 -2.90 11.99 -20.00
CA PRO A 293 -3.74 11.11 -19.20
C PRO A 293 -4.10 9.79 -19.91
N GLU A 294 -4.24 9.80 -21.24
CA GLU A 294 -4.56 8.62 -22.04
C GLU A 294 -3.38 7.64 -22.15
N ASP A 295 -2.16 8.16 -22.31
CA ASP A 295 -0.95 7.31 -22.34
C ASP A 295 -0.72 6.67 -20.97
N ARG A 296 -0.84 7.46 -19.89
CA ARG A 296 -0.75 6.95 -18.52
C ARG A 296 -1.84 5.93 -18.24
N PHE A 297 -3.06 6.16 -18.73
CA PHE A 297 -4.15 5.20 -18.61
C PHE A 297 -3.87 3.92 -19.40
N THR A 298 -3.24 4.01 -20.56
CA THR A 298 -2.79 2.85 -21.34
C THR A 298 -1.75 2.05 -20.55
N VAL A 299 -0.74 2.71 -19.98
CA VAL A 299 0.26 2.06 -19.11
C VAL A 299 -0.44 1.37 -17.92
N PHE A 300 -1.35 2.08 -17.25
CA PHE A 300 -2.14 1.54 -16.14
C PHE A 300 -2.89 0.25 -16.51
N LEU A 301 -3.56 0.22 -17.66
CA LEU A 301 -4.28 -0.97 -18.13
C LEU A 301 -3.34 -2.11 -18.51
N ARG A 302 -2.17 -1.80 -19.10
CA ARG A 302 -1.16 -2.81 -19.45
C ARG A 302 -0.48 -3.43 -18.24
N ILE A 303 -0.19 -2.65 -17.19
CA ILE A 303 0.29 -3.16 -15.90
C ILE A 303 -0.69 -4.21 -15.33
N LEU A 304 -1.99 -4.03 -15.57
CA LEU A 304 -3.07 -4.90 -15.11
C LEU A 304 -3.45 -6.00 -16.12
N ASP A 305 -2.71 -6.20 -17.20
CA ASP A 305 -3.02 -7.12 -18.31
C ASP A 305 -4.48 -6.98 -18.80
N SER A 306 -4.95 -5.73 -18.88
CA SER A 306 -6.36 -5.38 -19.08
C SER A 306 -6.56 -4.26 -20.12
N ASP A 307 -5.56 -4.06 -20.99
CA ASP A 307 -5.64 -3.15 -22.14
C ASP A 307 -6.52 -3.74 -23.26
N LEU A 308 -7.83 -3.83 -22.99
CA LEU A 308 -8.82 -4.42 -23.89
C LEU A 308 -9.89 -3.39 -24.29
N PRO A 309 -10.44 -3.44 -25.52
CA PRO A 309 -11.52 -2.56 -25.95
C PRO A 309 -12.80 -2.70 -25.11
N SER A 310 -13.04 -3.90 -24.54
CA SER A 310 -14.16 -4.15 -23.63
C SER A 310 -14.02 -3.38 -22.31
N VAL A 311 -12.80 -3.28 -21.77
CA VAL A 311 -12.49 -2.56 -20.54
C VAL A 311 -12.45 -1.04 -20.77
N ARG A 312 -11.80 -0.58 -21.84
CA ARG A 312 -11.68 0.86 -22.17
C ARG A 312 -13.01 1.58 -22.38
N ARG A 313 -14.04 0.86 -22.84
CA ARG A 313 -15.38 1.41 -23.08
C ARG A 313 -16.21 1.56 -21.80
N LEU A 314 -15.75 1.02 -20.67
CA LEU A 314 -16.49 1.10 -19.42
C LEU A 314 -16.47 2.53 -18.86
N PRO A 315 -17.56 2.96 -18.20
CA PRO A 315 -17.57 4.14 -17.36
C PRO A 315 -16.48 4.09 -16.27
N SER A 316 -15.92 5.25 -15.91
CA SER A 316 -14.86 5.40 -14.90
C SER A 316 -15.19 4.71 -13.57
N ASP A 317 -16.42 4.88 -13.10
CA ASP A 317 -16.95 4.26 -11.87
C ASP A 317 -16.96 2.73 -11.87
N LEU A 318 -16.89 2.11 -13.06
CA LEU A 318 -16.92 0.65 -13.24
C LEU A 318 -15.54 0.06 -13.52
N LEU A 319 -14.55 0.90 -13.84
CA LEU A 319 -13.20 0.42 -14.19
C LEU A 319 -12.54 -0.27 -13.00
N GLN A 320 -12.50 0.36 -11.83
CA GLN A 320 -11.77 -0.22 -10.68
C GLN A 320 -12.32 -1.58 -10.22
N PRO A 321 -13.65 -1.79 -10.04
CA PRO A 321 -14.19 -3.11 -9.70
C PRO A 321 -13.88 -4.18 -10.75
N VAL A 322 -14.03 -3.85 -12.04
CA VAL A 322 -13.77 -4.78 -13.14
C VAL A 322 -12.29 -5.17 -13.17
N LEU A 323 -11.40 -4.19 -13.08
CA LEU A 323 -9.96 -4.42 -13.05
C LEU A 323 -9.53 -5.24 -11.83
N ALA A 324 -10.14 -5.03 -10.66
CA ALA A 324 -9.87 -5.84 -9.48
C ALA A 324 -10.23 -7.31 -9.67
N VAL A 325 -11.39 -7.61 -10.26
CA VAL A 325 -11.78 -9.00 -10.59
C VAL A 325 -10.79 -9.62 -11.57
N ARG A 326 -10.51 -8.92 -12.67
CA ARG A 326 -9.60 -9.39 -13.71
C ARG A 326 -8.22 -9.70 -13.14
N TRP A 327 -7.67 -8.79 -12.35
CA TRP A 327 -6.37 -8.95 -11.70
C TRP A 327 -6.33 -10.17 -10.77
N ILE A 328 -7.31 -10.29 -9.86
CA ILE A 328 -7.37 -11.42 -8.91
C ILE A 328 -7.48 -12.75 -9.65
N VAL A 329 -8.38 -12.84 -10.64
CA VAL A 329 -8.60 -14.06 -11.42
C VAL A 329 -7.34 -14.44 -12.20
N SER A 330 -6.72 -13.48 -12.88
CA SER A 330 -5.48 -13.68 -13.64
C SER A 330 -4.34 -14.17 -12.72
N ARG A 331 -4.11 -13.47 -11.60
CA ARG A 331 -3.03 -13.83 -10.66
C ARG A 331 -3.23 -15.18 -9.99
N LEU A 332 -4.46 -15.52 -9.59
CA LEU A 332 -4.73 -16.83 -9.01
C LEU A 332 -4.60 -17.95 -10.04
N HIS A 333 -4.96 -17.70 -11.30
CA HIS A 333 -4.74 -18.66 -12.38
C HIS A 333 -3.26 -18.87 -12.65
N GLN A 334 -2.48 -17.79 -12.80
CA GLN A 334 -1.04 -17.85 -13.01
C GLN A 334 -0.35 -18.69 -11.90
N ARG A 335 -0.66 -18.40 -10.63
CA ARG A 335 -0.12 -19.15 -9.49
C ARG A 335 -0.49 -20.63 -9.51
N ALA A 336 -1.72 -20.95 -9.91
CA ALA A 336 -2.17 -22.33 -10.02
C ALA A 336 -1.41 -23.09 -11.12
N VAL A 337 -1.14 -22.44 -12.26
CA VAL A 337 -0.34 -22.99 -13.37
C VAL A 337 1.12 -23.16 -12.97
N GLU A 338 1.74 -22.15 -12.36
CA GLU A 338 3.16 -22.18 -11.94
C GLU A 338 3.45 -23.26 -10.91
N THR A 339 2.55 -23.46 -9.94
CA THR A 339 2.74 -24.44 -8.88
C THR A 339 2.27 -25.84 -9.28
N GLY A 340 1.25 -25.95 -10.14
CA GLY A 340 0.58 -27.21 -10.48
C GLY A 340 -0.11 -27.91 -9.30
N SER A 341 -0.25 -27.24 -8.15
CA SER A 341 -0.81 -27.82 -6.94
C SER A 341 -2.34 -27.75 -6.91
N SER A 342 -2.96 -28.87 -6.53
CA SER A 342 -4.42 -28.92 -6.33
C SER A 342 -4.93 -27.95 -5.25
N ASP A 343 -4.06 -27.51 -4.33
CA ASP A 343 -4.42 -26.51 -3.32
C ASP A 343 -4.48 -25.11 -3.93
N LYS A 344 -3.59 -24.78 -4.86
CA LYS A 344 -3.63 -23.50 -5.60
C LYS A 344 -4.83 -23.43 -6.55
N GLU A 345 -5.21 -24.55 -7.16
CA GLU A 345 -6.46 -24.65 -7.92
C GLU A 345 -7.72 -24.38 -7.07
N LYS A 346 -7.69 -24.69 -5.76
CA LYS A 346 -8.80 -24.35 -4.84
C LYS A 346 -8.84 -22.86 -4.50
N GLU A 347 -7.75 -22.11 -4.69
CA GLU A 347 -7.73 -20.68 -4.45
C GLU A 347 -8.46 -19.90 -5.56
N LYS A 348 -8.44 -20.39 -6.81
CA LYS A 348 -9.10 -19.76 -7.99
C LYS A 348 -10.55 -19.36 -7.69
N TRP A 349 -10.94 -18.18 -8.20
CA TRP A 349 -12.30 -17.67 -8.08
C TRP A 349 -13.25 -18.42 -9.02
N THR A 350 -14.48 -18.67 -8.57
CA THR A 350 -15.55 -19.10 -9.47
C THR A 350 -16.24 -17.91 -10.11
N THR A 351 -16.98 -18.17 -11.20
CA THR A 351 -17.79 -17.11 -11.84
C THR A 351 -18.83 -16.54 -10.89
N HIS A 352 -19.40 -17.38 -10.01
CA HIS A 352 -20.33 -16.95 -8.99
C HIS A 352 -19.69 -16.01 -7.97
N GLU A 353 -18.49 -16.33 -7.46
CA GLU A 353 -17.77 -15.49 -6.49
C GLU A 353 -17.49 -14.09 -7.08
N ALA A 354 -17.01 -14.03 -8.33
CA ALA A 354 -16.77 -12.76 -9.04
C ALA A 354 -18.06 -11.94 -9.23
N LYS A 355 -19.16 -12.59 -9.61
CA LYS A 355 -20.46 -11.92 -9.76
C LYS A 355 -21.03 -11.44 -8.43
N CYS A 356 -20.85 -12.18 -7.34
CA CYS A 356 -21.26 -11.73 -6.00
C CYS A 356 -20.56 -10.44 -5.62
N PHE A 357 -19.27 -10.32 -5.93
CA PHE A 357 -18.52 -9.09 -5.71
C PHE A 357 -19.05 -7.92 -6.54
N LEU A 358 -19.17 -8.08 -7.85
CA LEU A 358 -19.67 -7.01 -8.72
C LEU A 358 -21.08 -6.59 -8.28
N ALA A 359 -21.97 -7.53 -7.99
CA ALA A 359 -23.29 -7.23 -7.47
C ALA A 359 -23.23 -6.46 -6.14
N ALA A 360 -22.32 -6.82 -5.22
CA ALA A 360 -22.19 -6.13 -3.94
C ALA A 360 -21.72 -4.68 -4.08
N VAL A 361 -20.84 -4.36 -5.03
CA VAL A 361 -20.38 -2.98 -5.29
C VAL A 361 -21.43 -2.18 -6.06
N LEU A 362 -22.04 -2.79 -7.07
CA LEU A 362 -23.00 -2.12 -7.97
C LEU A 362 -24.39 -1.94 -7.34
N SER A 363 -24.67 -2.58 -6.21
CA SER A 363 -25.91 -2.36 -5.45
C SER A 363 -25.93 -1.02 -4.69
N TRP A 364 -24.83 -0.25 -4.68
CA TRP A 364 -24.80 1.08 -4.04
C TRP A 364 -25.33 2.17 -5.00
N PRO A 365 -26.15 3.13 -4.53
CA PRO A 365 -26.58 3.38 -3.15
C PRO A 365 -27.84 2.60 -2.72
N ASP A 366 -28.51 1.91 -3.63
CA ASP A 366 -29.76 1.18 -3.41
C ASP A 366 -29.56 -0.15 -2.67
N LEU A 367 -28.89 -0.09 -1.52
CA LEU A 367 -28.62 -1.27 -0.70
C LEU A 367 -29.96 -1.94 -0.32
N PRO A 368 -30.08 -3.26 -0.53
CA PRO A 368 -31.22 -4.01 -0.01
C PRO A 368 -31.34 -3.73 1.49
N ARG A 369 -32.57 -3.49 1.97
CA ARG A 369 -32.81 -3.30 3.41
C ARG A 369 -32.17 -4.46 4.16
N ALA A 370 -31.11 -4.16 4.91
CA ALA A 370 -30.37 -5.17 5.62
C ALA A 370 -31.32 -5.86 6.59
N THR A 371 -31.46 -7.19 6.47
CA THR A 371 -32.00 -7.99 7.56
C THR A 371 -31.06 -7.82 8.76
N ASN A 372 -31.59 -7.79 9.98
CA ASN A 372 -30.73 -7.67 11.17
C ASN A 372 -29.81 -8.90 11.35
N ASP A 373 -30.07 -9.97 10.61
CA ASP A 373 -29.24 -11.17 10.61
C ASP A 373 -27.87 -10.92 9.98
N PHE A 374 -26.83 -11.42 10.64
CA PHE A 374 -25.48 -11.44 10.12
C PHE A 374 -25.26 -12.72 9.29
N PRO A 375 -24.66 -12.64 8.10
CA PRO A 375 -24.33 -13.82 7.32
C PRO A 375 -23.26 -14.66 8.05
N PRO A 376 -23.23 -15.98 7.81
CA PRO A 376 -22.25 -16.86 8.42
C PRO A 376 -20.84 -16.48 7.97
N ILE A 377 -19.92 -16.35 8.93
CA ILE A 377 -18.51 -16.09 8.67
C ILE A 377 -17.88 -17.40 8.21
N GLN A 378 -17.42 -17.44 6.97
CA GLN A 378 -16.71 -18.57 6.39
C GLN A 378 -15.30 -18.13 5.99
N ASP A 379 -14.30 -18.96 6.27
CA ASP A 379 -12.89 -18.67 5.99
C ASP A 379 -12.68 -18.29 4.52
N ARG A 380 -13.35 -18.98 3.58
CA ARG A 380 -13.31 -18.65 2.15
C ARG A 380 -13.84 -17.23 1.88
N ASN A 381 -14.95 -16.83 2.50
CA ASN A 381 -15.52 -15.49 2.30
C ASN A 381 -14.60 -14.40 2.87
N VAL A 382 -13.96 -14.67 4.01
CA VAL A 382 -12.95 -13.78 4.60
C VAL A 382 -11.74 -13.65 3.66
N GLN A 383 -11.24 -14.78 3.12
CA GLN A 383 -10.15 -14.77 2.15
C GLN A 383 -10.50 -13.97 0.89
N LEU A 384 -11.68 -14.20 0.29
CA LEU A 384 -12.15 -13.46 -0.89
C LEU A 384 -12.24 -11.95 -0.60
N SER A 385 -12.71 -11.59 0.59
CA SER A 385 -12.81 -10.18 1.02
C SER A 385 -11.43 -9.54 1.18
N ALA A 386 -10.45 -10.26 1.72
CA ALA A 386 -9.07 -9.80 1.84
C ALA A 386 -8.42 -9.59 0.47
N GLN A 387 -8.56 -10.59 -0.43
CA GLN A 387 -8.08 -10.53 -1.83
C GLN A 387 -8.62 -9.31 -2.55
N LEU A 388 -9.92 -9.08 -2.39
CA LEU A 388 -10.61 -7.96 -2.99
C LEU A 388 -10.13 -6.61 -2.48
N LEU A 389 -10.17 -6.38 -1.17
CA LEU A 389 -9.83 -5.08 -0.60
C LEU A 389 -8.36 -4.73 -0.83
N ALA A 390 -7.46 -5.69 -0.67
CA ALA A 390 -6.05 -5.45 -0.96
C ALA A 390 -5.86 -5.03 -2.42
N THR A 391 -6.57 -5.70 -3.35
CA THR A 391 -6.48 -5.39 -4.78
C THR A 391 -7.08 -4.03 -5.11
N LEU A 392 -8.25 -3.68 -4.56
CA LEU A 392 -8.84 -2.36 -4.73
C LEU A 392 -7.91 -1.25 -4.21
N ASP A 393 -7.32 -1.43 -3.03
CA ASP A 393 -6.37 -0.48 -2.45
C ASP A 393 -5.11 -0.36 -3.32
N SER A 394 -4.54 -1.47 -3.81
CA SER A 394 -3.36 -1.45 -4.68
C SER A 394 -3.64 -0.83 -6.06
N ILE A 395 -4.78 -1.12 -6.67
CA ILE A 395 -5.19 -0.48 -7.94
C ILE A 395 -5.42 1.01 -7.72
N ASN A 396 -6.02 1.40 -6.60
CA ASN A 396 -6.16 2.82 -6.25
C ASN A 396 -4.79 3.50 -6.11
N HIS A 397 -3.87 2.89 -5.36
CA HIS A 397 -2.52 3.43 -5.20
C HIS A 397 -1.75 3.51 -6.52
N LEU A 398 -1.92 2.54 -7.42
CA LEU A 398 -1.34 2.60 -8.77
C LEU A 398 -1.95 3.75 -9.59
N ALA A 399 -3.26 3.95 -9.53
CA ALA A 399 -3.91 5.09 -10.17
C ALA A 399 -3.41 6.42 -9.59
N GLN A 400 -3.16 6.50 -8.28
CA GLN A 400 -2.61 7.68 -7.63
C GLN A 400 -1.16 7.95 -8.03
N ALA A 401 -0.32 6.91 -8.08
CA ALA A 401 1.05 7.01 -8.58
C ALA A 401 1.08 7.50 -10.04
N LEU A 402 0.11 7.12 -10.87
CA LEU A 402 0.00 7.63 -12.24
C LEU A 402 -0.80 8.94 -12.36
N LEU A 403 -1.28 9.51 -11.26
CA LEU A 403 -2.16 10.69 -11.19
C LEU A 403 -3.43 10.56 -12.07
N LEU A 404 -4.05 9.38 -12.04
CA LEU A 404 -5.25 8.97 -12.79
C LEU A 404 -6.52 8.90 -11.92
N THR A 405 -6.51 9.45 -10.70
CA THR A 405 -7.61 9.35 -9.72
C THR A 405 -8.97 9.82 -10.24
N LYS A 406 -8.99 10.79 -11.16
CA LYS A 406 -10.24 11.26 -11.79
C LYS A 406 -10.82 10.25 -12.79
N LEU A 407 -9.97 9.48 -13.45
CA LEU A 407 -10.38 8.44 -14.39
C LEU A 407 -10.71 7.12 -13.68
N ILE A 408 -10.02 6.84 -12.58
CA ILE A 408 -10.21 5.63 -11.77
C ILE A 408 -10.56 6.04 -10.33
N PRO A 409 -11.81 6.49 -10.09
CA PRO A 409 -12.24 6.89 -8.76
C PRO A 409 -12.26 5.70 -7.80
N PRO A 410 -11.92 5.89 -6.51
CA PRO A 410 -11.93 4.82 -5.53
C PRO A 410 -13.37 4.38 -5.21
N VAL A 411 -13.66 3.09 -5.38
CA VAL A 411 -14.98 2.47 -5.14
C VAL A 411 -15.07 1.71 -3.82
N SER A 412 -13.99 1.64 -3.04
CA SER A 412 -13.94 0.85 -1.79
C SER A 412 -15.02 1.27 -0.78
N HIS A 413 -15.45 2.54 -0.81
CA HIS A 413 -16.52 3.07 0.05
C HIS A 413 -17.91 2.52 -0.29
N ARG A 414 -18.11 1.99 -1.51
CA ARG A 414 -19.39 1.42 -1.98
C ARG A 414 -19.57 -0.05 -1.56
N LEU A 415 -18.49 -0.70 -1.12
CA LEU A 415 -18.47 -2.13 -0.84
C LEU A 415 -19.04 -2.43 0.55
N SER A 416 -20.17 -3.16 0.59
CA SER A 416 -20.72 -3.72 1.82
C SER A 416 -20.31 -5.18 2.00
N PHE A 417 -19.44 -5.47 2.99
CA PHE A 417 -19.05 -6.84 3.31
C PHE A 417 -20.21 -7.70 3.79
N LYS A 418 -21.15 -7.11 4.54
CA LYS A 418 -22.36 -7.82 4.94
C LYS A 418 -23.12 -8.30 3.70
N LEU A 419 -23.27 -7.43 2.69
CA LEU A 419 -23.95 -7.78 1.46
C LEU A 419 -23.18 -8.84 0.65
N LEU A 420 -21.88 -8.64 0.48
CA LEU A 420 -21.00 -9.60 -0.19
C LEU A 420 -21.07 -11.00 0.44
N HIS A 421 -20.94 -11.09 1.77
CA HIS A 421 -21.02 -12.36 2.49
C HIS A 421 -22.41 -12.98 2.41
N SER A 422 -23.46 -12.16 2.34
CA SER A 422 -24.84 -12.63 2.14
C SER A 422 -25.04 -13.25 0.76
N TYR A 423 -24.47 -12.65 -0.29
CA TYR A 423 -24.46 -13.20 -1.65
C TYR A 423 -23.63 -14.48 -1.76
N LEU A 424 -22.38 -14.47 -1.24
CA LEU A 424 -21.49 -15.63 -1.26
C LEU A 424 -22.08 -16.83 -0.52
N SER A 425 -22.73 -16.58 0.62
CA SER A 425 -23.38 -17.62 1.43
C SER A 425 -24.75 -18.03 0.89
N ARG A 426 -25.24 -17.37 -0.17
CA ARG A 426 -26.58 -17.56 -0.76
C ARG A 426 -27.73 -17.31 0.22
N HIS A 427 -27.50 -16.49 1.24
CA HIS A 427 -28.56 -15.98 2.11
C HIS A 427 -29.42 -14.94 1.40
N LEU A 428 -28.78 -14.16 0.53
CA LEU A 428 -29.45 -13.25 -0.38
C LEU A 428 -29.13 -13.67 -1.81
N SER A 429 -30.14 -13.62 -2.68
CA SER A 429 -29.95 -13.74 -4.12
C SER A 429 -29.93 -12.35 -4.74
N PHE A 430 -29.05 -12.14 -5.71
CA PHE A 430 -29.09 -10.96 -6.59
C PHE A 430 -29.53 -11.38 -8.00
N THR A 431 -30.08 -10.44 -8.75
CA THR A 431 -30.36 -10.62 -10.18
C THR A 431 -29.09 -10.33 -10.98
N TYR A 432 -28.78 -11.19 -11.96
CA TYR A 432 -27.61 -10.99 -12.82
C TYR A 432 -27.70 -9.72 -13.66
N ASP A 433 -28.92 -9.21 -13.88
CA ASP A 433 -29.18 -7.98 -14.61
C ASP A 433 -28.54 -6.76 -13.94
N ILE A 434 -28.32 -6.78 -12.61
CA ILE A 434 -27.67 -5.68 -11.87
C ILE A 434 -26.23 -5.45 -12.37
N ILE A 435 -25.54 -6.51 -12.77
CA ILE A 435 -24.15 -6.40 -13.23
C ILE A 435 -24.10 -5.80 -14.65
N GLY A 436 -25.11 -6.08 -15.48
CA GLY A 436 -25.09 -5.76 -16.91
C GLY A 436 -24.18 -6.71 -17.70
N ALA A 437 -24.57 -7.00 -18.95
CA ALA A 437 -23.81 -7.91 -19.81
C ALA A 437 -22.42 -7.34 -20.14
N GLU A 438 -22.32 -6.05 -20.43
CA GLU A 438 -21.08 -5.38 -20.82
C GLU A 438 -19.99 -5.45 -19.74
N VAL A 439 -20.36 -5.20 -18.48
CA VAL A 439 -19.45 -5.27 -17.33
C VAL A 439 -18.95 -6.70 -17.11
N TRP A 440 -19.87 -7.67 -17.19
CA TRP A 440 -19.49 -9.08 -17.03
C TRP A 440 -18.62 -9.59 -18.18
N ASP A 441 -18.91 -9.17 -19.41
CA ASP A 441 -18.11 -9.52 -20.58
C ASP A 441 -16.71 -8.93 -20.46
N ALA A 442 -16.57 -7.66 -20.04
CA ALA A 442 -15.26 -7.07 -19.76
C ALA A 442 -14.48 -7.80 -18.65
N CYS A 443 -15.15 -8.33 -17.62
CA CYS A 443 -14.50 -9.15 -16.57
C CYS A 443 -14.01 -10.51 -17.08
N ARG A 444 -14.66 -11.07 -18.10
CA ARG A 444 -14.41 -12.42 -18.60
C ARG A 444 -13.52 -12.45 -19.84
N ASP A 445 -13.43 -11.34 -20.56
CA ASP A 445 -12.67 -11.22 -21.80
C ASP A 445 -11.21 -11.65 -21.61
N GLY A 446 -10.77 -12.67 -22.35
CA GLY A 446 -9.45 -13.29 -22.22
C GLY A 446 -9.21 -14.15 -20.96
N LEU A 447 -10.19 -14.32 -20.07
CA LEU A 447 -10.03 -14.97 -18.75
C LEU A 447 -10.99 -16.14 -18.50
N VAL A 448 -11.65 -16.67 -19.53
CA VAL A 448 -12.69 -17.71 -19.39
C VAL A 448 -12.15 -18.95 -18.64
N GLU A 449 -10.97 -19.44 -19.02
CA GLU A 449 -10.32 -20.63 -18.44
C GLU A 449 -9.65 -20.35 -17.08
N SER A 450 -9.49 -19.07 -16.74
CA SER A 450 -8.89 -18.62 -15.49
C SER A 450 -9.86 -18.74 -14.30
N TYR A 451 -11.16 -18.91 -14.56
CA TYR A 451 -12.14 -19.21 -13.51
C TYR A 451 -12.11 -20.69 -13.11
N ARG A 452 -12.48 -20.97 -11.87
CA ARG A 452 -12.76 -22.32 -11.40
C ARG A 452 -14.19 -22.72 -11.76
N GLU A 453 -14.37 -23.96 -12.23
CA GLU A 453 -15.70 -24.52 -12.45
C GLU A 453 -16.52 -24.54 -11.15
N ASP A 454 -17.75 -24.05 -11.22
CA ASP A 454 -18.68 -24.18 -10.11
C ASP A 454 -19.01 -25.67 -9.92
N ARG A 455 -18.59 -26.23 -8.78
CA ARG A 455 -18.97 -27.60 -8.41
C ARG A 455 -20.48 -27.63 -8.18
N GLY A 456 -21.22 -27.90 -9.24
CA GLY A 456 -22.64 -28.19 -9.17
C GLY A 456 -22.82 -29.27 -8.11
N LYS A 457 -23.64 -28.99 -7.08
CA LYS A 457 -24.04 -30.01 -6.12
C LYS A 457 -24.67 -31.14 -6.94
N LYS A 458 -23.91 -32.20 -7.24
CA LYS A 458 -24.44 -33.42 -7.84
C LYS A 458 -25.56 -33.85 -6.89
N GLN A 459 -26.81 -33.59 -7.27
CA GLN A 459 -27.95 -34.07 -6.53
C GLN A 459 -27.74 -35.57 -6.44
N LYS A 460 -27.48 -36.05 -5.23
CA LYS A 460 -27.32 -37.47 -4.95
C LYS A 460 -28.69 -38.06 -5.24
N ASN A 461 -28.88 -38.52 -6.48
CA ASN A 461 -30.07 -39.19 -6.93
C ASN A 461 -30.29 -40.33 -5.96
N THR A 462 -31.22 -40.12 -5.04
CA THR A 462 -31.55 -41.06 -4.00
C THR A 462 -32.38 -42.10 -4.73
N GLN A 463 -31.68 -43.08 -5.30
CA GLN A 463 -32.25 -44.21 -6.01
C GLN A 463 -33.11 -44.96 -4.99
N LYS A 464 -34.42 -44.63 -4.99
CA LYS A 464 -35.45 -45.35 -4.25
C LYS A 464 -35.56 -46.75 -4.86
N ASN A 465 -34.71 -47.67 -4.40
CA ASN A 465 -35.02 -49.09 -4.46
C ASN A 465 -35.73 -49.51 -3.18
N ALA A 466 -36.82 -50.23 -3.40
CA ALA A 466 -37.93 -50.49 -2.51
C ALA A 466 -37.63 -51.51 -1.40
N GLY A 467 -38.51 -51.53 -0.39
CA GLY A 467 -38.92 -52.80 0.25
C GLY A 467 -38.38 -53.09 1.66
N THR A 468 -39.34 -53.11 2.59
CA THR A 468 -39.50 -54.11 3.68
C THR A 468 -38.66 -54.03 4.96
N THR A 469 -39.38 -53.66 6.02
CA THR A 469 -39.29 -54.02 7.47
C THR A 469 -38.18 -53.48 8.38
N PRO A 470 -38.52 -53.02 9.61
CA PRO A 470 -37.60 -52.37 10.53
C PRO A 470 -37.01 -53.34 11.57
N ALA A 471 -35.76 -53.09 11.98
CA ALA A 471 -35.22 -53.54 13.25
C ALA A 471 -34.53 -52.35 13.96
N PRO A 472 -34.73 -52.15 15.27
CA PRO A 472 -34.16 -51.01 15.97
C PRO A 472 -32.73 -51.34 16.39
N ARG A 473 -31.74 -50.69 15.76
CA ARG A 473 -30.38 -50.62 16.30
C ARG A 473 -30.08 -49.20 16.74
N GLN A 474 -29.77 -49.09 18.02
CA GLN A 474 -29.36 -47.90 18.75
C GLN A 474 -28.28 -47.14 17.97
N LYS A 475 -28.54 -45.86 17.68
CA LYS A 475 -27.54 -44.95 17.15
C LYS A 475 -26.73 -44.38 18.29
N LEU A 476 -25.47 -44.83 18.39
CA LEU A 476 -24.41 -44.04 19.02
C LEU A 476 -24.29 -42.73 18.24
N LEU A 477 -24.55 -41.62 18.93
CA LEU A 477 -24.24 -40.27 18.48
C LEU A 477 -22.72 -40.13 18.33
N LYS A 478 -22.20 -40.41 17.14
CA LYS A 478 -20.86 -39.99 16.75
C LYS A 478 -20.93 -38.49 16.48
N LYS A 479 -20.56 -37.71 17.50
CA LYS A 479 -20.37 -36.26 17.43
C LYS A 479 -19.33 -36.00 16.34
N ASN A 480 -19.79 -35.46 15.22
CA ASN A 480 -18.95 -35.11 14.09
C ASN A 480 -18.12 -33.90 14.53
N THR A 481 -16.88 -34.13 14.96
CA THR A 481 -15.87 -33.09 15.15
C THR A 481 -15.45 -32.58 13.77
N GLY A 482 -16.37 -31.84 13.13
CA GLY A 482 -16.01 -30.98 12.02
C GLY A 482 -15.12 -29.88 12.58
N THR A 483 -13.94 -29.73 11.99
CA THR A 483 -13.02 -28.61 12.13
C THR A 483 -13.78 -27.32 12.39
N LEU A 484 -13.84 -26.92 13.66
CA LEU A 484 -14.29 -25.60 14.07
C LEU A 484 -13.31 -24.61 13.45
N SER A 485 -13.80 -23.77 12.53
CA SER A 485 -13.03 -22.66 12.00
C SER A 485 -12.52 -21.81 13.17
N ALA A 486 -11.25 -21.38 13.10
CA ALA A 486 -10.62 -20.56 14.13
C ALA A 486 -11.43 -19.28 14.44
N PHE A 487 -12.24 -18.80 13.50
CA PHE A 487 -13.12 -17.64 13.68
C PHE A 487 -14.36 -17.94 14.53
N SER A 488 -14.86 -19.19 14.54
CA SER A 488 -15.97 -19.60 15.41
C SER A 488 -15.57 -19.54 16.88
N LEU A 489 -14.31 -19.84 17.20
CA LEU A 489 -13.78 -19.77 18.56
C LEU A 489 -13.65 -18.32 19.06
N LEU A 490 -13.36 -17.36 18.16
CA LEU A 490 -13.32 -15.94 18.51
C LEU A 490 -14.73 -15.37 18.70
N ALA A 491 -15.69 -15.78 17.87
CA ALA A 491 -17.09 -15.35 18.02
C ALA A 491 -17.75 -15.88 19.32
N GLU A 492 -17.30 -17.03 19.83
CA GLU A 492 -17.76 -17.60 21.10
C GLU A 492 -17.11 -16.95 22.35
N LEU A 493 -16.02 -16.20 22.20
CA LEU A 493 -15.35 -15.50 23.31
C LEU A 493 -16.00 -14.15 23.66
N ASP A 494 -16.79 -13.58 22.75
CA ASP A 494 -17.47 -12.28 22.91
C ASP A 494 -18.97 -12.39 23.26
N ALA A 495 -19.50 -13.61 23.42
CA ALA A 495 -20.88 -13.89 23.84
C ALA A 495 -20.91 -14.51 25.25
#